data_AF-A0A0W8E314-F1
#
_entry.id   AF-A0A0W8E314-F1
#
_cell.length_a   1.000
_cell.length_b   1.000
_cell.length_c   1.000
_cell.angle_alpha   90.00
_cell.angle_beta   90.00
_cell.angle_gamma   90.00
#
_symmetry.space_group_name_H-M   'P 1'
#
loop_
_entity.id
_entity.type
_entity.pdbx_description
1 polymer ?
#
loop_
_entity_poly.entity_id
_entity_poly.type
_entity_poly.pdbx_seq_one_letter_code
_entity_poly.pdbx_strand_id
1 'polypeptide(L)'
;MRSILRKLDKRQILSELEYKQLLHYIDNLFDSSLESYDLFYARYASILWQDYSVYIPHFKYDIDDLINHLFYHPELFDTIDKTPDLFKLFPAELHSYVAHNLNRENSQDLLTRLIQSLPGSPLTPRELPAARSGEVVFKYEDGNPYKEIGLKSHFERLAKYQFITRLQSYRYLTRSKASQEKIDVLADDKLGGIYTNKEKSIYYYIFLNERDIIKAKNACSVLNIALYGKSD
;
A
#
# COMPACT_ATOMS: atom_id res chain seq x y z
N MET A 1 -8.81 25.60 2.61
CA MET A 1 -7.84 24.85 1.77
C MET A 1 -6.56 25.62 1.44
N ARG A 2 -6.60 26.86 0.90
CA ARG A 2 -5.40 27.63 0.52
C ARG A 2 -4.31 27.73 1.61
N SER A 3 -4.71 27.89 2.87
CA SER A 3 -3.78 27.91 4.02
C SER A 3 -3.07 26.57 4.24
N ILE A 4 -3.79 25.46 4.12
CA ILE A 4 -3.28 24.08 4.26
C ILE A 4 -2.30 23.77 3.13
N LEU A 5 -2.65 24.08 1.89
CA LEU A 5 -1.74 23.87 0.74
C LEU A 5 -0.45 24.69 0.88
N ARG A 6 -0.55 25.93 1.35
CA ARG A 6 0.63 26.77 1.64
C ARG A 6 1.51 26.17 2.75
N LYS A 7 0.91 25.48 3.74
CA LYS A 7 1.67 24.74 4.76
C LYS A 7 2.39 23.55 4.14
N LEU A 8 1.73 22.78 3.28
CA LEU A 8 2.36 21.67 2.54
C LEU A 8 3.54 22.14 1.69
N ASP A 9 3.37 23.23 0.93
CA ASP A 9 4.45 23.84 0.13
C ASP A 9 5.67 24.21 1.00
N LYS A 10 5.43 24.70 2.21
CA LYS A 10 6.46 25.08 3.18
C LYS A 10 6.93 23.92 4.06
N ARG A 11 6.45 22.69 3.82
CA ARG A 11 6.71 21.51 4.67
C ARG A 11 6.39 21.79 6.16
N GLN A 12 5.33 22.54 6.45
CA GLN A 12 4.87 22.80 7.81
C GLN A 12 3.93 21.70 8.28
N ILE A 13 4.00 21.36 9.58
CA ILE A 13 3.14 20.34 10.20
C ILE A 13 1.67 20.82 10.17
N LEU A 14 0.79 19.93 9.72
CA LEU A 14 -0.66 20.13 9.79
C LEU A 14 -1.17 19.71 11.17
N SER A 15 -2.13 20.46 11.69
CA SER A 15 -2.95 19.99 12.83
C SER A 15 -3.88 18.86 12.39
N GLU A 16 -4.40 18.08 13.34
CA GLU A 16 -5.35 16.99 13.04
C GLU A 16 -6.58 17.45 12.25
N LEU A 17 -7.11 18.64 12.57
CA LEU A 17 -8.25 19.22 11.85
C LEU A 17 -7.87 19.55 10.40
N GLU A 18 -6.72 20.20 10.19
CA GLU A 18 -6.24 20.54 8.85
C GLU A 18 -5.94 19.29 8.03
N TYR A 19 -5.40 18.25 8.66
CA TYR A 19 -5.17 16.96 8.04
C TYR A 19 -6.49 16.29 7.59
N LYS A 20 -7.50 16.23 8.47
CA LYS A 20 -8.82 15.69 8.11
C LYS A 20 -9.48 16.49 6.98
N GLN A 21 -9.38 17.82 7.03
CA GLN A 21 -9.87 18.69 5.96
C GLN A 21 -9.14 18.44 4.64
N LEU A 22 -7.83 18.16 4.69
CA LEU A 22 -7.04 17.83 3.52
C LEU A 22 -7.47 16.50 2.90
N LEU A 23 -7.62 15.44 3.70
CA LEU A 23 -8.08 14.14 3.21
C LEU A 23 -9.45 14.25 2.53
N HIS A 24 -10.41 14.89 3.20
CA HIS A 24 -11.74 15.07 2.62
C HIS A 24 -11.71 15.88 1.30
N TYR A 25 -10.81 16.86 1.20
CA TYR A 25 -10.62 17.61 -0.04
C TYR A 25 -10.02 16.76 -1.16
N ILE A 26 -9.08 15.86 -0.84
CA ILE A 26 -8.48 14.93 -1.80
C ILE A 26 -9.55 13.98 -2.33
N ASP A 27 -10.36 13.40 -1.45
CA ASP A 27 -11.46 12.50 -1.83
C ASP A 27 -12.46 13.23 -2.76
N ASN A 28 -12.90 14.43 -2.36
CA ASN A 28 -13.81 15.24 -3.17
C ASN A 28 -13.20 15.63 -4.52
N LEU A 29 -11.90 15.93 -4.59
CA LEU A 29 -11.22 16.22 -5.85
C LEU A 29 -11.24 15.00 -6.77
N PHE A 30 -10.93 13.82 -6.22
CA PHE A 30 -10.91 12.57 -6.96
C PHE A 30 -12.25 12.25 -7.61
N ASP A 31 -13.36 12.50 -6.89
CA ASP A 31 -14.71 12.23 -7.38
C ASP A 31 -15.27 13.31 -8.33
N SER A 32 -14.83 14.57 -8.19
CA SER A 32 -15.44 15.71 -8.88
C SER A 32 -14.67 16.25 -10.09
N SER A 33 -13.34 16.15 -10.10
CA SER A 33 -12.50 16.59 -11.23
C SER A 33 -11.16 15.89 -11.23
N LEU A 34 -11.02 14.90 -12.11
CA LEU A 34 -9.78 14.15 -12.31
C LEU A 34 -8.63 15.06 -12.75
N GLU A 35 -8.88 16.09 -13.57
CA GLU A 35 -7.82 17.00 -14.01
C GLU A 35 -7.24 17.81 -12.84
N SER A 36 -8.11 18.25 -11.93
CA SER A 36 -7.69 18.97 -10.71
C SER A 36 -6.99 18.03 -9.75
N TYR A 37 -7.44 16.77 -9.67
CA TYR A 37 -6.78 15.74 -8.89
C TYR A 37 -5.38 15.44 -9.41
N ASP A 38 -5.19 15.27 -10.72
CA ASP A 38 -3.88 14.99 -11.33
C ASP A 38 -2.86 16.09 -11.03
N LEU A 39 -3.27 17.35 -11.12
CA LEU A 39 -2.44 18.50 -10.73
C LEU A 39 -2.09 18.49 -9.24
N PHE A 40 -3.04 18.11 -8.39
CA PHE A 40 -2.79 17.96 -6.95
C PHE A 40 -1.83 16.80 -6.68
N TYR A 41 -2.07 15.64 -7.28
CA TYR A 41 -1.28 14.43 -7.13
C TYR A 41 0.17 14.70 -7.53
N ALA A 42 0.40 15.27 -8.72
CA ALA A 42 1.73 15.58 -9.22
C ALA A 42 2.53 16.49 -8.29
N ARG A 43 1.86 17.39 -7.56
CA ARG A 43 2.50 18.36 -6.66
C ARG A 43 2.68 17.86 -5.23
N TYR A 44 1.70 17.16 -4.68
CA TYR A 44 1.62 16.88 -3.24
C TYR A 44 1.72 15.41 -2.86
N ALA A 45 1.57 14.45 -3.79
CA ALA A 45 1.62 13.01 -3.45
C ALA A 45 2.92 12.61 -2.74
N SER A 46 4.07 13.07 -3.26
CA SER A 46 5.37 12.80 -2.65
C SER A 46 5.55 13.47 -1.28
N ILE A 47 4.96 14.65 -1.09
CA ILE A 47 4.97 15.37 0.19
C ILE A 47 4.13 14.62 1.23
N LEU A 48 2.95 14.16 0.84
CA LEU A 48 2.05 13.40 1.69
C LEU A 48 2.66 12.06 2.12
N TRP A 49 3.32 11.38 1.19
CA TRP A 49 4.08 10.17 1.48
C TRP A 49 5.24 10.45 2.44
N GLN A 50 6.08 11.44 2.17
CA GLN A 50 7.30 11.67 2.98
C GLN A 50 7.02 12.24 4.37
N ASP A 51 6.11 13.22 4.48
CA ASP A 51 5.89 13.94 5.73
C ASP A 51 4.81 13.27 6.59
N TYR A 52 3.89 12.53 5.98
CA TYR A 52 2.72 11.98 6.69
C TYR A 52 2.54 10.47 6.46
N SER A 53 3.34 9.83 5.62
CA SER A 53 3.15 8.42 5.21
C SER A 53 1.73 8.14 4.76
N VAL A 54 1.16 9.11 4.04
CA VAL A 54 -0.15 9.01 3.42
C VAL A 54 0.05 8.71 1.96
N TYR A 55 -0.34 7.50 1.59
CA TYR A 55 -0.46 7.11 0.20
C TYR A 55 -1.79 7.66 -0.35
N ILE A 56 -1.71 8.43 -1.43
CA ILE A 56 -2.86 8.76 -2.26
C ILE A 56 -2.68 8.07 -3.60
N PRO A 57 -3.70 7.39 -4.14
CA PRO A 57 -3.54 6.62 -5.37
C PRO A 57 -3.71 7.54 -6.59
N HIS A 58 -2.91 7.35 -7.64
CA HIS A 58 -3.11 8.12 -8.88
C HIS A 58 -4.38 7.68 -9.63
N PHE A 59 -4.76 6.41 -9.46
CA PHE A 59 -5.88 5.78 -10.13
C PHE A 59 -6.79 5.13 -9.10
N LYS A 60 -8.08 4.96 -9.43
CA LYS A 60 -9.05 4.35 -8.51
C LYS A 60 -8.67 2.92 -8.14
N TYR A 61 -8.11 2.22 -9.13
CA TYR A 61 -7.50 0.91 -8.99
C TYR A 61 -6.01 1.06 -9.26
N ASP A 62 -5.17 0.58 -8.35
CA ASP A 62 -3.74 0.85 -8.34
C ASP A 62 -2.90 -0.44 -8.29
N ILE A 63 -1.65 -0.33 -7.85
CA ILE A 63 -0.74 -1.47 -7.72
C ILE A 63 -1.26 -2.51 -6.71
N ASP A 64 -1.91 -2.08 -5.63
CA ASP A 64 -2.44 -2.99 -4.61
C ASP A 64 -3.54 -3.87 -5.25
N ASP A 65 -4.38 -3.29 -6.11
CA ASP A 65 -5.43 -4.00 -6.84
C ASP A 65 -4.86 -4.95 -7.91
N LEU A 66 -3.84 -4.51 -8.66
CA LEU A 66 -3.15 -5.35 -9.63
C LEU A 66 -2.51 -6.56 -8.96
N ILE A 67 -1.81 -6.35 -7.84
CA ILE A 67 -1.17 -7.41 -7.07
C ILE A 67 -2.22 -8.41 -6.57
N ASN A 68 -3.31 -7.92 -5.97
CA ASN A 68 -4.40 -8.78 -5.54
C ASN A 68 -4.95 -9.62 -6.71
N HIS A 69 -5.20 -9.02 -7.87
CA HIS A 69 -5.69 -9.72 -9.06
C HIS A 69 -4.74 -10.83 -9.51
N LEU A 70 -3.44 -10.55 -9.62
CA LEU A 70 -2.42 -11.54 -9.99
C LEU A 70 -2.35 -12.71 -9.00
N PHE A 71 -2.63 -12.47 -7.72
CA PHE A 71 -2.66 -13.53 -6.72
C PHE A 71 -3.93 -14.37 -6.72
N TYR A 72 -5.07 -13.80 -7.07
CA TYR A 72 -6.31 -14.56 -7.27
C TYR A 72 -6.27 -15.40 -8.55
N HIS A 73 -5.46 -14.98 -9.52
CA HIS A 73 -5.36 -15.60 -10.83
C HIS A 73 -3.90 -15.98 -11.13
N PRO A 74 -3.30 -16.93 -10.38
CA PRO A 74 -1.91 -17.30 -10.56
C PRO A 74 -1.62 -17.91 -11.96
N GLU A 75 -2.62 -18.44 -12.65
CA GLU A 75 -2.53 -18.85 -14.04
C GLU A 75 -2.11 -17.71 -14.99
N LEU A 76 -2.28 -16.45 -14.57
CA LEU A 76 -1.86 -15.30 -15.37
C LEU A 76 -0.34 -15.21 -15.48
N PHE A 77 0.42 -15.68 -14.49
CA PHE A 77 1.88 -15.65 -14.55
C PHE A 77 2.43 -16.42 -15.76
N ASP A 78 1.80 -17.53 -16.14
CA ASP A 78 2.22 -18.36 -17.29
C ASP A 78 1.75 -17.83 -18.65
N THR A 79 0.80 -16.88 -18.66
CA THR A 79 0.13 -16.39 -19.86
C THR A 79 0.54 -14.96 -20.24
N ILE A 80 1.06 -14.16 -19.30
CA ILE A 80 1.51 -12.78 -19.54
C ILE A 80 2.53 -12.70 -20.68
N ASP A 81 3.58 -13.52 -20.67
CA ASP A 81 4.61 -13.50 -21.72
C ASP A 81 4.11 -14.00 -23.09
N LYS A 82 3.02 -14.76 -23.10
CA LYS A 82 2.45 -15.39 -24.30
C LYS A 82 1.32 -14.57 -24.92
N THR A 83 0.85 -13.52 -24.23
CA THR A 83 -0.34 -12.76 -24.63
C THR A 83 0.07 -11.46 -25.33
N PRO A 84 -0.25 -11.27 -26.62
CA PRO A 84 0.10 -10.05 -27.36
C PRO A 84 -0.63 -8.79 -26.85
N ASP A 85 -1.84 -8.97 -26.30
CA ASP A 85 -2.68 -7.89 -25.77
C ASP A 85 -2.95 -8.13 -24.28
N LEU A 86 -2.10 -7.55 -23.44
CA LEU A 86 -2.13 -7.71 -21.99
C LEU A 86 -3.43 -7.21 -21.36
N PHE A 87 -4.15 -6.27 -21.98
CA PHE A 87 -5.40 -5.75 -21.43
C PHE A 87 -6.48 -6.83 -21.33
N LYS A 88 -6.39 -7.91 -22.12
CA LYS A 88 -7.31 -9.04 -22.03
C LYS A 88 -7.14 -9.89 -20.76
N LEU A 89 -5.99 -9.78 -20.10
CA LEU A 89 -5.69 -10.53 -18.88
C LEU A 89 -6.19 -9.82 -17.61
N PHE A 90 -6.52 -8.54 -17.72
CA PHE A 90 -6.88 -7.70 -16.59
C PHE A 90 -8.32 -7.20 -16.69
N PRO A 91 -9.01 -7.05 -15.55
CA PRO A 91 -10.32 -6.40 -15.50
C PRO A 91 -10.23 -4.95 -16.02
N ALA A 92 -11.32 -4.46 -16.61
CA ALA A 92 -11.38 -3.15 -17.27
C ALA A 92 -11.01 -2.00 -16.32
N GLU A 93 -11.34 -2.17 -15.04
CA GLU A 93 -11.04 -1.28 -13.93
C GLU A 93 -9.53 -1.01 -13.77
N LEU A 94 -8.69 -2.01 -14.07
CA LEU A 94 -7.22 -1.89 -14.00
C LEU A 94 -6.61 -1.32 -15.28
N HIS A 95 -7.37 -1.20 -16.37
CA HIS A 95 -6.80 -0.82 -17.67
C HIS A 95 -6.15 0.55 -17.66
N SER A 96 -6.72 1.53 -16.95
CA SER A 96 -6.11 2.87 -16.85
C SER A 96 -4.76 2.83 -16.13
N TYR A 97 -4.67 2.11 -15.01
CA TYR A 97 -3.43 1.95 -14.25
C TYR A 97 -2.39 1.19 -15.09
N VAL A 98 -2.79 0.08 -15.69
CA VAL A 98 -1.94 -0.73 -16.55
C VAL A 98 -1.44 0.14 -17.70
N ALA A 99 -2.32 0.74 -18.51
CA ALA A 99 -1.95 1.60 -19.64
C ALA A 99 -0.98 2.73 -19.27
N HIS A 100 -1.19 3.38 -18.12
CA HIS A 100 -0.29 4.44 -17.64
C HIS A 100 1.14 3.94 -17.41
N ASN A 101 1.28 2.73 -16.84
CA ASN A 101 2.57 2.13 -16.57
C ASN A 101 3.17 1.44 -17.81
N LEU A 102 2.32 0.85 -18.68
CA LEU A 102 2.71 0.22 -19.95
C LEU A 102 3.24 1.24 -20.98
N ASN A 103 2.82 2.51 -20.92
CA ASN A 103 3.30 3.54 -21.85
C ASN A 103 4.68 4.11 -21.47
N ARG A 104 5.21 3.77 -20.29
CA ARG A 104 6.49 4.30 -19.77
C ARG A 104 7.65 3.33 -19.94
N GLU A 105 7.37 2.03 -20.01
CA GLU A 105 8.36 0.96 -20.13
C GLU A 105 7.76 -0.14 -21.01
N ASN A 106 8.59 -0.95 -21.68
CA ASN A 106 8.11 -2.12 -22.41
C ASN A 106 7.18 -2.93 -21.49
N SER A 107 5.95 -3.18 -21.92
CA SER A 107 4.87 -3.64 -21.05
C SER A 107 5.17 -4.96 -20.34
N GLN A 108 5.99 -5.79 -20.98
CA GLN A 108 6.51 -7.02 -20.42
C GLN A 108 7.58 -6.78 -19.35
N ASP A 109 8.44 -5.77 -19.45
CA ASP A 109 9.55 -5.55 -18.49
C ASP A 109 9.07 -5.08 -17.11
N LEU A 110 8.01 -4.24 -17.05
CA LEU A 110 7.45 -3.80 -15.77
C LEU A 110 6.71 -4.94 -15.06
N LEU A 111 5.88 -5.67 -15.80
CA LEU A 111 5.17 -6.83 -15.26
C LEU A 111 6.15 -7.94 -14.88
N THR A 112 7.12 -8.25 -15.74
CA THR A 112 8.17 -9.23 -15.46
C THR A 112 9.01 -8.82 -14.26
N ARG A 113 9.38 -7.55 -14.08
CA ARG A 113 10.06 -7.11 -12.85
C ARG A 113 9.17 -7.18 -11.63
N LEU A 114 7.88 -6.85 -11.72
CA LEU A 114 6.95 -7.08 -10.62
C LEU A 114 6.89 -8.57 -10.27
N ILE A 115 6.69 -9.45 -11.27
CA ILE A 115 6.63 -10.91 -11.11
C ILE A 115 7.95 -11.47 -10.55
N GLN A 116 9.10 -11.00 -11.02
CA GLN A 116 10.43 -11.43 -10.59
C GLN A 116 10.82 -10.87 -9.21
N SER A 117 10.34 -9.66 -8.87
CA SER A 117 10.59 -9.04 -7.56
C SER A 117 9.76 -9.67 -6.46
N LEU A 118 8.58 -10.23 -6.80
CA LEU A 118 7.86 -11.12 -5.92
C LEU A 118 8.82 -12.32 -5.65
N PRO A 119 9.10 -12.72 -4.39
CA PRO A 119 10.02 -13.83 -4.08
C PRO A 119 9.50 -15.24 -4.33
N GLY A 120 9.90 -15.87 -5.42
CA GLY A 120 9.56 -17.26 -5.74
C GLY A 120 9.79 -17.52 -7.22
N SER A 121 10.11 -18.76 -7.57
CA SER A 121 10.26 -19.16 -8.98
C SER A 121 8.97 -18.90 -9.74
N PRO A 122 9.03 -18.45 -11.02
CA PRO A 122 7.84 -18.25 -11.87
C PRO A 122 6.97 -19.52 -12.06
N LEU A 123 7.42 -20.68 -11.57
CA LEU A 123 6.79 -21.99 -11.76
C LEU A 123 5.96 -22.49 -10.57
N THR A 124 5.77 -21.69 -9.52
CA THR A 124 4.92 -22.07 -8.37
C THR A 124 4.02 -20.90 -7.97
N PRO A 125 2.69 -21.04 -8.08
CA PRO A 125 1.74 -20.12 -7.45
C PRO A 125 2.15 -19.99 -5.99
N ARG A 126 2.52 -18.79 -5.58
CA ARG A 126 2.83 -18.60 -4.16
C ARG A 126 1.57 -18.75 -3.37
N GLU A 127 1.60 -19.69 -2.44
CA GLU A 127 0.55 -19.79 -1.46
C GLU A 127 0.64 -18.55 -0.56
N LEU A 128 -0.27 -17.62 -0.77
CA LEU A 128 -0.61 -16.62 0.21
C LEU A 128 -1.54 -17.24 1.26
N PRO A 129 -1.59 -16.67 2.48
CA PRO A 129 -2.60 -17.09 3.43
C PRO A 129 -3.99 -16.90 2.79
N ALA A 130 -4.92 -17.80 3.05
CA ALA A 130 -6.28 -17.69 2.50
C ALA A 130 -6.92 -16.35 2.85
N ALA A 131 -7.84 -15.91 2.00
CA ALA A 131 -8.66 -14.75 2.25
C ALA A 131 -9.42 -14.88 3.58
N ARG A 132 -9.47 -13.80 4.34
CA ARG A 132 -10.29 -13.67 5.55
C ARG A 132 -11.78 -13.77 5.19
N SER A 133 -12.59 -14.25 6.14
CA SER A 133 -14.04 -14.36 5.97
C SER A 133 -14.83 -13.11 6.40
N GLY A 134 -14.17 -12.06 6.88
CA GLY A 134 -14.82 -10.86 7.43
C GLY A 134 -13.99 -9.58 7.30
N GLU A 135 -14.42 -8.50 7.95
CA GLU A 135 -13.70 -7.23 7.92
C GLU A 135 -12.40 -7.26 8.73
N VAL A 136 -11.43 -6.43 8.32
CA VAL A 136 -10.18 -6.26 9.08
C VAL A 136 -10.48 -5.57 10.40
N VAL A 137 -9.92 -6.11 11.48
CA VAL A 137 -10.01 -5.46 12.79
C VAL A 137 -8.85 -4.48 12.95
N PHE A 138 -9.16 -3.21 13.21
CA PHE A 138 -8.16 -2.21 13.59
C PHE A 138 -8.11 -2.08 15.11
N LYS A 139 -6.92 -2.26 15.70
CA LYS A 139 -6.67 -2.00 17.13
C LYS A 139 -5.63 -0.91 17.27
N TYR A 140 -6.03 0.20 17.87
CA TYR A 140 -5.12 1.25 18.28
C TYR A 140 -4.94 1.13 19.81
N GLU A 141 -3.73 1.33 20.34
CA GLU A 141 -3.52 1.35 21.79
C GLU A 141 -4.47 2.33 22.50
N ASP A 142 -4.98 1.94 23.68
CA ASP A 142 -5.96 2.70 24.45
C ASP A 142 -5.45 4.11 24.78
N GLY A 143 -6.31 5.11 24.51
CA GLY A 143 -6.06 6.53 24.80
C GLY A 143 -5.79 7.42 23.58
N ASN A 144 -5.62 6.87 22.37
CA ASN A 144 -5.52 7.67 21.15
C ASN A 144 -5.98 6.91 19.88
N PRO A 145 -7.26 7.01 19.49
CA PRO A 145 -7.83 6.26 18.35
C PRO A 145 -7.24 6.62 16.98
N TYR A 146 -6.41 7.66 16.89
CA TYR A 146 -5.68 8.01 15.66
C TYR A 146 -4.17 7.94 15.80
N LYS A 147 -3.63 7.83 17.02
CA LYS A 147 -2.22 7.80 17.48
C LYS A 147 -1.27 8.82 16.83
N GLU A 148 -1.18 8.86 15.51
CA GLU A 148 -0.38 9.75 14.67
C GLU A 148 -1.09 10.04 13.34
N ILE A 149 -0.94 11.27 12.84
CA ILE A 149 -1.41 11.65 11.50
C ILE A 149 -0.83 10.67 10.47
N GLY A 150 -1.71 10.06 9.67
CA GLY A 150 -1.38 9.13 8.59
C GLY A 150 -1.44 7.64 8.94
N LEU A 151 -1.41 7.27 10.23
CA LEU A 151 -1.43 5.85 10.64
C LEU A 151 -2.71 5.14 10.19
N LYS A 152 -3.85 5.82 10.29
CA LYS A 152 -5.15 5.29 9.84
C LYS A 152 -5.11 4.97 8.35
N SER A 153 -4.68 5.90 7.50
CA SER A 153 -4.59 5.70 6.05
C SER A 153 -3.62 4.56 5.69
N HIS A 154 -2.51 4.44 6.43
CA HIS A 154 -1.58 3.31 6.27
C HIS A 154 -2.24 1.96 6.58
N PHE A 155 -3.01 1.88 7.67
CA PHE A 155 -3.76 0.69 8.03
C PHE A 155 -4.87 0.37 7.03
N GLU A 156 -5.59 1.38 6.52
CA GLU A 156 -6.62 1.20 5.49
C GLU A 156 -6.02 0.66 4.19
N ARG A 157 -4.83 1.14 3.79
CA ARG A 157 -4.10 0.57 2.65
C ARG A 157 -3.75 -0.90 2.87
N LEU A 158 -3.20 -1.23 4.04
CA LEU A 158 -2.91 -2.63 4.41
C LEU A 158 -4.19 -3.49 4.43
N ALA A 159 -5.33 -2.94 4.84
CA ALA A 159 -6.58 -3.70 4.91
C ALA A 159 -7.11 -4.18 3.54
N LYS A 160 -6.64 -3.58 2.44
CA LYS A 160 -6.94 -4.05 1.07
C LYS A 160 -6.49 -5.50 0.82
N TYR A 161 -5.46 -5.97 1.52
CA TYR A 161 -4.96 -7.34 1.36
C TYR A 161 -5.84 -8.34 2.12
N GLN A 162 -6.56 -9.18 1.39
CA GLN A 162 -7.61 -10.04 1.96
C GLN A 162 -7.10 -11.07 2.96
N PHE A 163 -5.82 -11.43 2.92
CA PHE A 163 -5.21 -12.36 3.87
C PHE A 163 -4.93 -11.74 5.26
N ILE A 164 -5.09 -10.43 5.43
CA ILE A 164 -4.88 -9.73 6.70
C ILE A 164 -6.18 -9.70 7.51
N THR A 165 -6.15 -10.22 8.74
CA THR A 165 -7.32 -10.27 9.63
C THR A 165 -7.36 -9.15 10.65
N ARG A 166 -6.19 -8.67 11.10
CA ARG A 166 -6.10 -7.62 12.11
C ARG A 166 -4.83 -6.80 11.95
N LEU A 167 -4.96 -5.49 12.18
CA LEU A 167 -3.86 -4.54 12.26
C LEU A 167 -3.87 -3.91 13.65
N GLN A 168 -2.72 -3.95 14.33
CA GLN A 168 -2.62 -3.49 15.71
C GLN A 168 -1.41 -2.60 15.90
N SER A 169 -1.62 -1.34 16.30
CA SER A 169 -0.51 -0.52 16.79
C SER A 169 -0.03 -1.04 18.14
N TYR A 170 1.28 -1.07 18.33
CA TYR A 170 1.93 -1.43 19.58
C TYR A 170 2.55 -0.16 20.15
N ARG A 171 3.86 -0.10 20.37
CA ARG A 171 4.53 1.05 21.00
C ARG A 171 5.18 2.05 20.02
N TYR A 172 5.44 3.25 20.53
CA TYR A 172 6.39 4.17 19.92
C TYR A 172 7.81 3.62 19.98
N LEU A 173 8.61 3.88 18.93
CA LEU A 173 10.04 3.60 18.96
C LEU A 173 10.77 4.73 19.71
N THR A 174 11.57 4.36 20.72
CA THR A 174 12.06 5.29 21.75
C THR A 174 13.40 5.97 21.45
N ARG A 175 14.14 5.61 20.39
CA ARG A 175 15.54 6.07 20.23
C ARG A 175 16.00 6.54 18.85
N SER A 176 15.18 6.43 17.81
CA SER A 176 15.43 7.04 16.50
C SER A 176 14.21 6.78 15.62
N LYS A 177 13.95 7.67 14.66
CA LYS A 177 13.08 7.30 13.54
C LYS A 177 13.73 6.15 12.80
N ALA A 178 12.94 5.17 12.38
CA ALA A 178 13.45 4.14 11.49
C ALA A 178 13.95 4.81 10.20
N SER A 179 15.18 4.53 9.81
CA SER A 179 15.77 5.04 8.57
C SER A 179 15.08 4.47 7.32
N GLN A 180 14.42 3.33 7.47
CA GLN A 180 13.64 2.66 6.43
C GLN A 180 12.42 1.98 7.03
N GLU A 181 11.27 2.16 6.39
CA GLU A 181 10.11 1.32 6.65
C GLU A 181 10.33 -0.06 5.99
N LYS A 182 9.94 -1.10 6.74
CA LYS A 182 9.99 -2.51 6.34
C LYS A 182 8.97 -3.29 7.16
N ILE A 183 8.45 -4.36 6.58
CA ILE A 183 7.69 -5.41 7.25
C ILE A 183 8.58 -6.64 7.40
N ASP A 184 8.59 -7.24 8.58
CA ASP A 184 9.34 -8.45 8.92
C ASP A 184 8.40 -9.56 9.38
N VAL A 185 8.79 -10.81 9.13
CA VAL A 185 8.08 -11.99 9.65
C VAL A 185 8.41 -12.17 11.13
N LEU A 186 7.39 -12.25 11.98
CA LEU A 186 7.57 -12.48 13.43
C LEU A 186 7.15 -13.88 13.87
N ALA A 187 6.13 -14.42 13.21
CA ALA A 187 5.61 -15.77 13.42
C ALA A 187 4.93 -16.27 12.14
N ASP A 188 4.40 -17.49 12.21
CA ASP A 188 3.66 -18.17 11.14
C ASP A 188 2.29 -17.54 10.82
N ASP A 189 1.71 -16.72 11.71
CA ASP A 189 0.48 -15.95 11.49
C ASP A 189 0.64 -14.44 11.68
N LYS A 190 1.88 -13.95 11.80
CA LYS A 190 2.11 -12.59 12.28
C LYS A 190 3.35 -11.94 11.69
N LEU A 191 3.15 -10.72 11.19
CA LEU A 191 4.19 -9.84 10.70
C LEU A 191 4.30 -8.60 11.61
N GLY A 192 5.44 -7.94 11.55
CA GLY A 192 5.73 -6.70 12.26
C GLY A 192 6.13 -5.62 11.27
N GLY A 193 5.58 -4.43 11.40
CA GLY A 193 5.94 -3.29 10.55
C GLY A 193 6.29 -2.07 11.37
N ILE A 194 6.99 -1.14 10.73
CA ILE A 194 7.27 0.19 11.27
C ILE A 194 6.57 1.22 10.39
N TYR A 195 5.74 2.05 11.02
CA TYR A 195 5.13 3.23 10.41
C TYR A 195 5.90 4.45 10.90
N THR A 196 6.33 5.34 10.02
CA THR A 196 7.10 6.54 10.36
C THR A 196 6.51 7.76 9.67
N ASN A 197 6.20 8.82 10.42
CA ASN A 197 5.83 10.12 9.84
C ASN A 197 6.90 11.19 10.17
N LYS A 198 6.58 12.45 9.90
CA LYS A 198 7.45 13.59 10.21
C LYS A 198 7.78 13.78 11.69
N GLU A 199 7.07 13.14 12.60
CA GLU A 199 7.30 13.32 14.04
C GLU A 199 7.82 12.05 14.69
N LYS A 200 7.22 10.89 14.43
CA LYS A 200 7.44 9.66 15.20
C LYS A 200 7.45 8.40 14.34
N SER A 201 7.98 7.33 14.92
CA SER A 201 7.84 5.97 14.41
C SER A 201 7.06 5.10 15.39
N ILE A 202 6.16 4.29 14.87
CA ILE A 202 5.31 3.35 15.59
C ILE A 202 5.58 1.95 15.08
N TYR A 203 5.75 1.02 16.01
CA TYR A 203 5.73 -0.39 15.70
C TYR A 203 4.29 -0.92 15.68
N TYR A 204 3.95 -1.73 14.69
CA TYR A 204 2.63 -2.34 14.57
C TYR A 204 2.73 -3.82 14.16
N TYR A 205 1.66 -4.56 14.42
CA TYR A 205 1.50 -5.94 14.04
C TYR A 205 0.47 -6.08 12.92
N ILE A 206 0.75 -7.03 12.03
CA ILE A 206 -0.16 -7.51 10.99
C ILE A 206 -0.45 -8.98 11.30
N PHE A 207 -1.72 -9.32 11.49
CA PHE A 207 -2.15 -10.70 11.70
C PHE A 207 -2.70 -11.28 10.40
N LEU A 208 -2.30 -12.50 10.09
CA LEU A 208 -2.69 -13.24 8.91
C LEU A 208 -3.84 -14.20 9.23
N ASN A 209 -4.57 -14.62 8.20
CA ASN A 209 -5.69 -15.54 8.35
C ASN A 209 -5.27 -17.00 8.62
N GLU A 210 -4.06 -17.39 8.19
CA GLU A 210 -3.55 -18.75 8.34
C GLU A 210 -2.22 -18.77 9.09
N ARG A 211 -1.98 -19.87 9.80
CA ARG A 211 -0.70 -20.21 10.42
C ARG A 211 0.12 -21.06 9.47
N ASP A 212 1.00 -20.42 8.71
CA ASP A 212 1.96 -21.09 7.85
C ASP A 212 3.15 -20.16 7.60
N ILE A 213 4.34 -20.62 7.98
CA ILE A 213 5.56 -19.80 7.89
C ILE A 213 5.97 -19.47 6.45
N ILE A 214 5.70 -20.37 5.49
CA ILE A 214 5.99 -20.14 4.08
C ILE A 214 5.03 -19.06 3.56
N LYS A 215 3.73 -19.20 3.85
CA LYS A 215 2.73 -18.20 3.45
C LYS A 215 2.95 -16.85 4.12
N ALA A 216 3.38 -16.83 5.37
CA ALA A 216 3.74 -15.61 6.08
C ALA A 216 4.93 -14.89 5.44
N LYS A 217 5.98 -15.62 5.04
CA LYS A 217 7.12 -15.07 4.27
C LYS A 217 6.67 -14.50 2.93
N ASN A 218 5.79 -15.21 2.22
CA ASN A 218 5.23 -14.75 0.95
C ASN A 218 4.46 -13.44 1.14
N ALA A 219 3.52 -13.41 2.10
CA ALA A 219 2.75 -12.21 2.43
C ALA A 219 3.65 -11.03 2.83
N CYS A 220 4.65 -11.26 3.68
CA CYS A 220 5.61 -10.25 4.10
C CYS A 220 6.30 -9.57 2.91
N SER A 221 6.77 -10.35 1.95
CA SER A 221 7.47 -9.80 0.82
C SER A 221 6.55 -9.08 -0.16
N VAL A 222 5.36 -9.63 -0.43
CA VAL A 222 4.33 -8.94 -1.22
C VAL A 222 4.06 -7.55 -0.68
N LEU A 223 3.86 -7.45 0.63
CA LEU A 223 3.61 -6.17 1.27
C LEU A 223 4.82 -5.22 1.14
N ASN A 224 6.05 -5.70 1.33
CA ASN A 224 7.25 -4.86 1.16
C ASN A 224 7.42 -4.33 -0.28
N ILE A 225 7.10 -5.14 -1.29
CA ILE A 225 7.15 -4.73 -2.69
C ILE A 225 6.07 -3.68 -2.96
N ALA A 226 4.83 -3.96 -2.57
CA ALA A 226 3.72 -3.07 -2.84
C ALA A 226 3.83 -1.73 -2.10
N LEU A 227 4.23 -1.75 -0.83
CA LEU A 227 4.29 -0.56 0.02
C LEU A 227 5.58 0.23 -0.19
N TYR A 228 6.72 -0.45 -0.39
CA TYR A 228 8.04 0.16 -0.30
C TYR A 228 8.91 -0.04 -1.54
N GLY A 229 8.46 -0.78 -2.56
CA GLY A 229 9.23 -1.07 -3.77
C GLY A 229 10.49 -1.88 -3.50
N LYS A 230 10.53 -2.66 -2.41
CA LYS A 230 11.70 -3.48 -2.02
C LYS A 230 11.37 -4.96 -2.13
N SER A 231 12.17 -5.69 -2.90
CA SER A 231 12.36 -7.14 -2.77
C SER A 231 13.62 -7.36 -1.93
N ASP A 232 13.51 -8.05 -0.80
CA ASP A 232 14.68 -8.55 -0.06
C ASP A 232 15.42 -9.62 -0.86
#